data_AF-A0A452YQF3-F1
#
_entry.id   AF-A0A452YQF3-F1
#
_cell.length_a   1.000
_cell.length_b   1.000
_cell.length_c   1.000
_cell.angle_alpha   90.00
_cell.angle_beta   90.00
_cell.angle_gamma   90.00
#
_symmetry.space_group_name_H-M   'P 1'
#
loop_
_entity.id
_entity.type
_entity.pdbx_description
1 polymer ?
#
loop_
_entity_poly.entity_id
_entity_poly.type
_entity_poly.pdbx_seq_one_letter_code
_entity_poly.pdbx_strand_id
1 'polypeptide(L)'
;EEIPMQQRAAAASLLGKLAGQPMHGPRVAITLARFLPDGLVSAIRDGPGEAVVSSLEQTTETPELVWTPAMAASLSAQLSTMAADLYQEQMKGRLVDWDVPEQPSGQHVMKDEPQVGGIYVRLFLKDPKFPLRNPKRFLEGLLDQYVSSVAATHYEANAVDPELPLLLSAALVSLLRVHPALADHVGYLGYVPKLVAAMAYEGRRETMASGQDTSRAQAEPIEHDNSDGVPETTVQTPQERVRLSCLRVLHQLASSTTCAEAMAATSAGTPQVVALLMKAIGWQGGSILALETLKRVVGAGNRARDALVAQGLKVGLVDVLLGILDWRAGGRQGLCNQMKWNESEASIGRVLAVEV
;
A
#
# COMPACT_ATOMS: atom_id res chain seq x y z
N GLU A 1 -27.58 12.73 36.73
CA GLU A 1 -27.72 11.31 37.10
C GLU A 1 -27.07 10.46 36.01
N GLU A 2 -26.25 9.48 36.37
CA GLU A 2 -25.75 8.51 35.41
C GLU A 2 -26.87 7.53 35.06
N ILE A 3 -27.14 7.35 33.77
CA ILE A 3 -28.17 6.42 33.29
C ILE A 3 -27.73 4.98 33.64
N PRO A 4 -28.56 4.18 34.33
CA PRO A 4 -28.24 2.81 34.68
C PRO A 4 -27.84 1.97 33.45
N MET A 5 -26.86 1.09 33.61
CA MET A 5 -26.34 0.25 32.52
C MET A 5 -27.45 -0.54 31.80
N GLN A 6 -28.43 -1.05 32.56
CA GLN A 6 -29.54 -1.82 32.00
C GLN A 6 -30.44 -1.00 31.06
N GLN A 7 -30.63 0.29 31.35
CA GLN A 7 -31.37 1.19 30.46
C GLN A 7 -30.57 1.48 29.18
N ARG A 8 -29.24 1.64 29.30
CA ARG A 8 -28.34 1.84 28.15
C ARG A 8 -28.30 0.61 27.24
N ALA A 9 -28.24 -0.59 27.82
CA ALA A 9 -28.28 -1.85 27.07
C ALA A 9 -29.63 -2.06 26.37
N ALA A 10 -30.75 -1.71 27.01
CA ALA A 10 -32.07 -1.76 26.38
C ALA A 10 -32.19 -0.78 25.20
N ALA A 11 -31.64 0.43 25.33
CA ALA A 11 -31.60 1.42 24.24
C ALA A 11 -30.73 0.94 23.06
N ALA A 12 -29.55 0.37 23.34
CA ALA A 12 -28.69 -0.23 22.32
C ALA A 12 -29.40 -1.38 21.58
N SER A 13 -30.10 -2.23 22.32
CA SER A 13 -30.88 -3.34 21.73
C SER A 13 -32.05 -2.85 20.85
N LEU A 14 -32.70 -1.75 21.24
CA LEU A 14 -33.74 -1.12 20.43
C LEU A 14 -33.15 -0.54 19.14
N LEU A 15 -32.00 0.14 19.21
CA LEU A 15 -31.29 0.65 18.03
C LEU A 15 -30.92 -0.48 17.07
N GLY A 16 -30.43 -1.62 17.58
CA GLY A 16 -30.15 -2.80 16.77
C GLY A 16 -31.38 -3.32 16.03
N LYS A 17 -32.52 -3.44 16.73
CA LYS A 17 -33.80 -3.84 16.12
C LYS A 17 -34.28 -2.86 15.05
N LEU A 18 -34.09 -1.55 15.27
CA LEU A 18 -34.43 -0.52 14.28
C LEU A 18 -33.54 -0.61 13.05
N ALA A 19 -32.22 -0.78 13.23
CA ALA A 19 -31.26 -0.97 12.13
C ALA A 19 -31.49 -2.28 11.35
N GLY A 20 -32.03 -3.31 12.00
CA GLY A 20 -32.40 -4.58 11.37
C GLY A 20 -33.75 -4.58 10.63
N GLN A 21 -34.53 -3.48 10.67
CA GLN A 21 -35.82 -3.45 9.97
C GLN A 21 -35.65 -3.42 8.44
N PRO A 22 -36.45 -4.19 7.68
CA PRO A 22 -36.26 -4.34 6.24
C PRO A 22 -36.53 -3.05 5.44
N MET A 23 -37.51 -2.24 5.84
CA MET A 23 -37.89 -1.04 5.08
C MET A 23 -37.11 0.22 5.47
N HIS A 24 -36.80 0.38 6.76
CA HIS A 24 -36.20 1.62 7.29
C HIS A 24 -34.86 1.40 8.01
N GLY A 25 -34.45 0.16 8.23
CA GLY A 25 -33.17 -0.17 8.86
C GLY A 25 -31.95 0.40 8.14
N PRO A 26 -31.87 0.36 6.79
CA PRO A 26 -30.78 1.00 6.07
C PRO A 26 -30.65 2.50 6.38
N ARG A 27 -31.77 3.23 6.51
CA ARG A 27 -31.78 4.66 6.85
C ARG A 27 -31.26 4.92 8.27
N VAL A 28 -31.59 4.02 9.21
CA VAL A 28 -31.07 4.07 10.58
C VAL A 28 -29.56 3.81 10.60
N ALA A 29 -29.10 2.76 9.90
CA ALA A 29 -27.67 2.43 9.81
C ALA A 29 -26.84 3.55 9.18
N ILE A 30 -27.31 4.15 8.08
CA ILE A 30 -26.67 5.31 7.44
C ILE A 30 -26.61 6.49 8.42
N THR A 31 -27.67 6.70 9.20
CA THR A 31 -27.69 7.78 10.19
C THR A 31 -26.69 7.56 11.31
N LEU A 32 -26.53 6.33 11.79
CA LEU A 32 -25.51 5.98 12.79
C LEU A 32 -24.10 6.09 12.21
N ALA A 33 -23.88 5.68 10.96
CA ALA A 33 -22.59 5.75 10.27
C ALA A 33 -22.10 7.18 10.02
N ARG A 34 -22.97 8.19 10.14
CA ARG A 34 -22.55 9.62 10.13
C ARG A 34 -21.75 10.03 11.37
N PHE A 35 -21.90 9.29 12.47
CA PHE A 35 -21.32 9.63 13.77
C PHE A 35 -20.38 8.56 14.31
N LEU A 36 -20.67 7.30 14.02
CA LEU A 36 -19.94 6.15 14.54
C LEU A 36 -19.19 5.42 13.41
N PRO A 37 -17.98 4.89 13.68
CA PRO A 37 -17.30 3.99 12.77
C PRO A 37 -18.18 2.78 12.39
N ASP A 38 -18.06 2.31 11.14
CA ASP A 38 -18.83 1.17 10.62
C ASP A 38 -18.72 -0.09 11.50
N GLY A 39 -17.56 -0.31 12.12
CA GLY A 39 -17.35 -1.39 13.08
C GLY A 39 -18.34 -1.35 14.26
N LEU A 40 -18.55 -0.17 14.84
CA LEU A 40 -19.50 0.04 15.94
C LEU A 40 -20.95 0.01 15.44
N VAL A 41 -21.24 0.54 14.25
CA VAL A 41 -22.59 0.42 13.66
C VAL A 41 -22.97 -1.04 13.43
N SER A 42 -22.02 -1.86 12.96
CA SER A 42 -22.24 -3.31 12.81
C SER A 42 -22.46 -3.99 14.16
N ALA A 43 -21.71 -3.61 15.20
CA ALA A 43 -21.89 -4.13 16.55
C ALA A 43 -23.26 -3.75 17.13
N ILE A 44 -23.75 -2.53 16.89
CA ILE A 44 -25.09 -2.09 17.30
C ILE A 44 -26.18 -2.91 16.61
N ARG A 45 -26.02 -3.20 15.32
CA ARG A 45 -27.01 -3.94 14.54
C ARG A 45 -27.09 -5.41 14.94
N ASP A 46 -25.93 -6.05 15.12
CA ASP A 46 -25.84 -7.51 15.21
C ASP A 46 -25.56 -8.02 16.65
N GLY A 47 -25.11 -7.16 17.56
CA GLY A 47 -24.66 -7.52 18.91
C GLY A 47 -25.72 -7.33 20.01
N PRO A 48 -25.55 -7.98 21.18
CA PRO A 48 -26.41 -7.75 22.35
C PRO A 48 -26.14 -6.38 22.96
N GLY A 49 -27.17 -5.77 23.57
CA GLY A 49 -27.12 -4.40 24.07
C GLY A 49 -26.01 -4.14 25.09
N GLU A 50 -25.74 -5.09 25.98
CA GLU A 50 -24.68 -4.99 26.97
C GLU A 50 -23.29 -4.95 26.32
N ALA A 51 -23.06 -5.76 25.29
CA ALA A 51 -21.80 -5.77 24.56
C ALA A 51 -21.59 -4.46 23.79
N VAL A 52 -22.64 -3.91 23.20
CA VAL A 52 -22.59 -2.61 22.52
C VAL A 52 -22.19 -1.49 23.47
N VAL A 53 -22.80 -1.43 24.65
CA VAL A 53 -22.44 -0.43 25.68
C VAL A 53 -20.98 -0.61 26.08
N SER A 54 -20.54 -1.85 26.33
CA SER A 54 -19.15 -2.15 26.64
C SER A 54 -18.19 -1.73 25.52
N SER A 55 -18.54 -1.95 24.25
CA SER A 55 -17.72 -1.54 23.09
C SER A 55 -17.63 -0.03 22.93
N LEU A 56 -18.67 0.73 23.34
CA LEU A 56 -18.65 2.19 23.31
C LEU A 56 -17.82 2.80 24.43
N GLU A 57 -17.68 2.10 25.57
CA GLU A 57 -16.87 2.56 26.71
C GLU A 57 -15.40 2.12 26.61
N GLN A 58 -15.13 1.00 25.94
CA GLN A 58 -13.79 0.46 25.80
C GLN A 58 -13.01 1.15 24.69
N THR A 59 -11.70 1.32 24.93
CA THR A 59 -10.78 1.74 23.87
C THR A 59 -10.51 0.55 22.95
N THR A 60 -10.80 0.71 21.66
CA THR A 60 -10.55 -0.31 20.63
C THR A 60 -9.67 0.29 19.55
N GLU A 61 -8.47 -0.25 19.36
CA GLU A 61 -7.56 0.14 18.28
C GLU A 61 -7.19 -1.11 17.49
N THR A 62 -7.97 -1.41 16.46
CA THR A 62 -7.78 -2.54 15.56
C THR A 62 -7.74 -2.04 14.12
N PRO A 63 -7.19 -2.82 13.17
CA PRO A 63 -7.17 -2.43 11.77
C PRO A 63 -8.55 -2.09 11.20
N GLU A 64 -9.65 -2.67 11.69
CA GLU A 64 -11.01 -2.40 11.22
C GLU A 64 -11.78 -1.35 12.03
N LEU A 65 -11.34 -1.05 13.25
CA LEU A 65 -12.06 -0.18 14.17
C LEU A 65 -11.08 0.56 15.08
N VAL A 66 -11.11 1.88 15.00
CA VAL A 66 -10.46 2.79 15.95
C VAL A 66 -11.55 3.54 16.68
N TRP A 67 -11.58 3.37 18.00
CA TRP A 67 -12.49 4.02 18.92
C TRP A 67 -11.75 4.32 20.22
N THR A 68 -11.46 5.60 20.45
CA THR A 68 -10.73 6.07 21.63
C THR A 68 -11.62 6.93 22.53
N PRO A 69 -11.27 7.08 23.82
CA PRO A 69 -12.01 7.96 24.72
C PRO A 69 -12.05 9.41 24.24
N ALA A 70 -11.01 9.86 23.52
CA ALA A 70 -10.98 11.18 22.89
C ALA A 70 -12.00 11.31 21.75
N MET A 71 -12.14 10.28 20.91
CA MET A 71 -13.18 10.24 19.87
C MET A 71 -14.59 10.21 20.47
N ALA A 72 -14.79 9.41 21.52
CA ALA A 72 -16.05 9.36 22.26
C ALA A 72 -16.40 10.72 22.87
N ALA A 73 -15.44 11.37 23.53
CA ALA A 73 -15.60 12.71 24.10
C ALA A 73 -15.90 13.76 23.02
N SER A 74 -15.16 13.75 21.90
CA SER A 74 -15.39 14.67 20.77
C SER A 74 -16.78 14.50 20.17
N LEU A 75 -17.21 13.26 19.93
CA LEU A 75 -18.54 12.97 19.42
C LEU A 75 -19.63 13.42 20.42
N SER A 76 -19.44 13.16 21.71
CA SER A 76 -20.40 13.57 22.74
C SER A 76 -20.54 15.09 22.82
N ALA A 77 -19.44 15.84 22.68
CA ALA A 77 -19.46 17.30 22.64
C ALA A 77 -20.19 17.80 21.39
N GLN A 78 -19.90 17.23 20.22
CA GLN A 78 -20.57 17.58 18.96
C GLN A 78 -22.08 17.35 19.03
N LEU A 79 -22.51 16.17 19.51
CA LEU A 79 -23.92 15.85 19.66
C LEU A 79 -24.61 16.76 20.69
N SER A 80 -23.92 17.12 21.77
CA SER A 80 -24.44 18.05 22.77
C SER A 80 -24.67 19.45 22.20
N THR A 81 -23.74 19.95 21.39
CA THR A 81 -23.89 21.24 20.68
C THR A 81 -25.07 21.19 19.71
N MET A 82 -25.15 20.15 18.87
CA MET A 82 -26.25 19.99 17.92
C MET A 82 -27.61 19.92 18.62
N ALA A 83 -27.71 19.18 19.73
CA ALA A 83 -28.93 19.08 20.51
C ALA A 83 -29.32 20.42 21.15
N ALA A 84 -28.35 21.19 21.66
CA ALA A 84 -28.58 22.51 22.23
C ALA A 84 -29.07 23.51 21.17
N ASP A 85 -28.44 23.53 20.00
CA ASP A 85 -28.84 24.39 18.88
C ASP A 85 -30.28 24.09 18.44
N LEU A 86 -30.62 22.80 18.34
CA LEU A 86 -31.98 22.38 18.00
C LEU A 86 -33.01 22.79 19.05
N TYR A 87 -32.68 22.60 20.32
CA TYR A 87 -33.56 22.99 21.41
C TYR A 87 -33.82 24.51 21.40
N GLN A 88 -32.80 25.33 21.14
CA GLN A 88 -32.95 26.78 21.01
C GLN A 88 -33.83 27.18 19.83
N GLU A 89 -33.72 26.51 18.68
CA GLU A 89 -34.59 26.77 17.54
C GLU A 89 -36.04 26.33 17.79
N GLN A 90 -36.25 25.20 18.48
CA GLN A 90 -37.59 24.75 18.89
C GLN A 90 -38.25 25.74 19.86
N MET A 91 -37.48 26.32 20.79
CA MET A 91 -37.97 27.34 21.73
C MET A 91 -38.45 28.61 21.02
N LYS A 92 -38.00 28.89 19.78
CA LYS A 92 -38.47 30.02 18.97
C LYS A 92 -39.82 29.77 18.27
N GLY A 93 -40.49 28.65 18.55
CA GLY A 93 -41.84 28.36 18.09
C GLY A 93 -41.96 27.91 16.63
N ARG A 94 -40.84 27.56 15.97
CA ARG A 94 -40.87 26.94 14.65
C ARG A 94 -40.92 25.42 14.81
N LEU A 95 -41.85 24.77 14.10
CA LEU A 95 -41.73 23.35 13.78
C LEU A 95 -40.53 23.20 12.85
N VAL A 96 -39.38 22.85 13.42
CA VAL A 96 -38.17 22.56 12.65
C VAL A 96 -38.30 21.15 12.10
N ASP A 97 -38.41 21.01 10.78
CA ASP A 97 -38.17 19.74 10.10
C ASP A 97 -36.68 19.46 10.19
N TRP A 98 -36.28 18.75 11.24
CA TRP A 98 -34.88 18.49 11.50
C TRP A 98 -34.40 17.33 10.67
N ASP A 99 -33.48 17.62 9.76
CA ASP A 99 -32.61 16.62 9.19
C ASP A 99 -31.21 16.73 9.82
N VAL A 100 -30.54 15.58 9.91
CA VAL A 100 -29.15 15.54 10.34
C VAL A 100 -28.34 16.35 9.33
N PRO A 101 -27.69 17.45 9.75
CA PRO A 101 -26.89 18.26 8.85
C PRO A 101 -25.92 17.37 8.06
N GLU A 102 -25.74 17.68 6.77
CA GLU A 102 -24.67 17.11 5.94
C GLU A 102 -23.31 17.65 6.43
N GLN A 103 -22.95 17.35 7.68
CA GLN A 103 -21.64 17.61 8.21
C GLN A 103 -20.78 16.38 7.92
N PRO A 104 -19.66 16.52 7.18
CA PRO A 104 -18.72 15.41 6.94
C PRO A 104 -17.88 15.03 8.19
N SER A 105 -18.36 15.34 9.40
CA SER A 105 -17.50 15.61 10.55
C SER A 105 -17.18 14.41 11.45
N GLY A 106 -17.57 13.18 11.08
CA GLY A 106 -17.09 11.96 11.74
C GLY A 106 -15.72 11.48 11.25
N GLN A 107 -15.28 11.92 10.07
CA GLN A 107 -14.00 11.53 9.46
C GLN A 107 -12.83 12.47 9.82
N HIS A 108 -13.07 13.54 10.57
CA HIS A 108 -12.07 14.60 10.77
C HIS A 108 -10.95 14.25 11.78
N VAL A 109 -11.12 13.24 12.63
CA VAL A 109 -10.15 12.98 13.71
C VAL A 109 -8.90 12.23 13.21
N MET A 110 -8.97 11.52 12.08
CA MET A 110 -7.86 10.70 11.54
C MET A 110 -7.51 11.05 10.10
N LYS A 111 -7.57 12.35 9.74
CA LYS A 111 -7.32 12.82 8.36
C LYS A 111 -5.92 12.44 7.82
N ASP A 112 -4.97 12.16 8.72
CA ASP A 112 -3.59 11.78 8.40
C ASP A 112 -3.33 10.26 8.45
N GLU A 113 -4.36 9.43 8.69
CA GLU A 113 -4.24 7.97 8.65
C GLU A 113 -4.84 7.41 7.36
N PRO A 114 -4.03 6.79 6.48
CA PRO A 114 -4.55 6.24 5.24
C PRO A 114 -5.45 5.03 5.54
N GLN A 115 -6.71 5.16 5.16
CA GLN A 115 -7.73 4.11 5.28
C GLN A 115 -8.07 3.55 3.91
N VAL A 116 -8.13 2.21 3.81
CA VAL A 116 -8.38 1.50 2.56
C VAL A 116 -9.45 0.45 2.78
N GLY A 117 -10.57 0.56 2.08
CA GLY A 117 -11.68 -0.39 2.22
C GLY A 117 -12.23 -0.49 3.66
N GLY A 118 -12.09 0.57 4.45
CA GLY A 118 -12.47 0.60 5.88
C GLY A 118 -11.35 0.21 6.85
N ILE A 119 -10.16 -0.12 6.37
CA ILE A 119 -9.04 -0.61 7.19
C ILE A 119 -7.95 0.44 7.32
N TYR A 120 -7.48 0.66 8.55
CA TYR A 120 -6.36 1.54 8.87
C TYR A 120 -5.04 0.84 8.56
N VAL A 121 -4.33 1.34 7.53
CA VAL A 121 -3.16 0.66 6.96
C VAL A 121 -2.01 0.55 7.97
N ARG A 122 -1.79 1.59 8.78
CA ARG A 122 -0.70 1.61 9.78
C ARG A 122 -0.98 0.62 10.91
N LEU A 123 -2.23 0.50 11.37
CA LEU A 123 -2.62 -0.50 12.37
C LEU A 123 -2.52 -1.92 11.81
N PHE A 124 -2.92 -2.15 10.56
CA PHE A 124 -2.74 -3.44 9.90
C PHE A 124 -1.27 -3.86 9.84
N LEU A 125 -0.36 -2.92 9.55
CA LEU A 125 1.08 -3.23 9.51
C LEU A 125 1.68 -3.59 10.87
N LYS A 126 1.06 -3.17 11.99
CA LYS A 126 1.48 -3.57 13.34
C LYS A 126 1.12 -5.03 13.63
N ASP A 127 -0.02 -5.50 13.14
CA ASP A 127 -0.45 -6.90 13.26
C ASP A 127 -1.04 -7.42 11.93
N PRO A 128 -0.19 -7.84 10.97
CA PRO A 128 -0.63 -8.31 9.66
C PRO A 128 -1.44 -9.62 9.71
N LYS A 129 -1.38 -10.36 10.82
CA LYS A 129 -2.12 -11.62 11.02
C LYS A 129 -3.54 -11.39 11.56
N PHE A 130 -3.91 -10.13 11.81
CA PHE A 130 -5.25 -9.78 12.26
C PHE A 130 -6.32 -10.33 11.29
N PRO A 131 -7.35 -11.05 11.78
CA PRO A 131 -8.36 -11.65 10.93
C PRO A 131 -9.32 -10.58 10.38
N LEU A 132 -9.06 -10.14 9.15
CA LEU A 132 -9.93 -9.21 8.43
C LEU A 132 -11.24 -9.89 7.99
N ARG A 133 -12.38 -9.20 8.13
CA ARG A 133 -13.70 -9.67 7.67
C ARG A 133 -13.75 -9.82 6.16
N ASN A 134 -13.17 -8.86 5.43
CA ASN A 134 -13.21 -8.79 3.96
C ASN A 134 -11.83 -8.51 3.36
N PRO A 135 -10.88 -9.48 3.42
CA PRO A 135 -9.51 -9.28 2.94
C PRO A 135 -9.44 -9.02 1.42
N LYS A 136 -10.42 -9.50 0.63
CA LYS A 136 -10.52 -9.20 -0.81
C LYS A 136 -10.81 -7.73 -1.10
N ARG A 137 -11.76 -7.13 -0.37
CA ARG A 137 -12.08 -5.70 -0.50
C ARG A 137 -10.87 -4.84 -0.12
N PHE A 138 -10.15 -5.24 0.93
CA PHE A 138 -8.92 -4.57 1.34
C PHE A 138 -7.85 -4.64 0.26
N LEU A 139 -7.62 -5.83 -0.32
CA LEU A 139 -6.67 -6.04 -1.42
C LEU A 139 -7.00 -5.18 -2.64
N GLU A 140 -8.25 -5.18 -3.08
CA GLU A 140 -8.71 -4.38 -4.22
C GLU A 140 -8.49 -2.88 -3.98
N GLY A 141 -8.85 -2.38 -2.80
CA GLY A 141 -8.61 -1.00 -2.42
C GLY A 141 -7.11 -0.66 -2.35
N LEU A 142 -6.28 -1.56 -1.83
CA LEU A 142 -4.84 -1.35 -1.73
C LEU A 142 -4.22 -1.25 -3.12
N LEU A 143 -4.59 -2.13 -4.03
CA LEU A 143 -4.11 -2.12 -5.42
C LEU A 143 -4.53 -0.85 -6.15
N ASP A 144 -5.79 -0.45 -6.03
CA ASP A 144 -6.33 0.72 -6.71
C ASP A 144 -5.66 2.01 -6.22
N GLN A 145 -5.56 2.18 -4.89
CA GLN A 145 -4.90 3.35 -4.32
C GLN A 145 -3.39 3.31 -4.54
N TYR A 146 -2.75 2.14 -4.51
CA TYR A 146 -1.32 2.02 -4.79
C TYR A 146 -1.00 2.43 -6.23
N VAL A 147 -1.67 1.84 -7.22
CA VAL A 147 -1.46 2.20 -8.64
C VAL A 147 -1.73 3.67 -8.88
N SER A 148 -2.79 4.22 -8.27
CA SER A 148 -3.12 5.65 -8.38
C SER A 148 -2.06 6.55 -7.72
N SER A 149 -1.55 6.17 -6.54
CA SER A 149 -0.50 6.92 -5.84
C SER A 149 0.83 6.91 -6.60
N VAL A 150 1.21 5.78 -7.18
CA VAL A 150 2.40 5.68 -8.04
C VAL A 150 2.19 6.52 -9.30
N ALA A 151 1.01 6.47 -9.93
CA ALA A 151 0.70 7.32 -11.07
C ALA A 151 0.74 8.82 -10.74
N ALA A 152 0.30 9.23 -9.55
CA ALA A 152 0.38 10.62 -9.10
C ALA A 152 1.83 11.10 -8.98
N THR A 153 2.74 10.25 -8.49
CA THR A 153 4.18 10.58 -8.49
C THR A 153 4.79 10.75 -9.89
N HIS A 154 4.10 10.29 -10.95
CA HIS A 154 4.57 10.45 -12.32
C HIS A 154 4.22 11.82 -12.93
N TYR A 155 3.04 12.37 -12.67
CA TYR A 155 2.55 13.57 -13.38
C TYR A 155 2.88 14.89 -12.67
N GLU A 156 2.97 14.91 -11.34
CA GLU A 156 3.17 16.15 -10.59
C GLU A 156 4.63 16.28 -10.15
N ALA A 157 5.30 17.33 -10.63
CA ALA A 157 6.60 17.79 -10.12
C ALA A 157 6.50 18.41 -8.70
N ASN A 158 5.31 18.38 -8.09
CA ASN A 158 5.08 18.79 -6.71
C ASN A 158 5.26 17.60 -5.77
N ALA A 159 5.78 17.90 -4.58
CA ALA A 159 6.10 16.97 -3.50
C ALA A 159 4.88 16.17 -3.02
N VAL A 160 4.44 15.17 -3.79
CA VAL A 160 3.62 14.09 -3.26
C VAL A 160 4.50 13.31 -2.31
N ASP A 161 4.03 13.14 -1.07
CA ASP A 161 4.74 12.41 -0.05
C ASP A 161 5.01 10.96 -0.53
N PRO A 162 6.28 10.57 -0.76
CA PRO A 162 6.63 9.22 -1.18
C PRO A 162 6.26 8.17 -0.12
N GLU A 163 5.92 8.58 1.11
CA GLU A 163 5.52 7.67 2.17
C GLU A 163 4.22 6.91 1.87
N LEU A 164 3.26 7.53 1.19
CA LEU A 164 1.97 6.87 0.89
C LEU A 164 2.13 5.63 0.00
N PRO A 165 2.73 5.69 -1.21
CA PRO A 165 2.94 4.51 -2.03
C PRO A 165 3.82 3.46 -1.32
N LEU A 166 4.81 3.89 -0.54
CA LEU A 166 5.65 2.97 0.24
C LEU A 166 4.85 2.23 1.30
N LEU A 167 4.00 2.92 2.06
CA LEU A 167 3.14 2.33 3.07
C LEU A 167 2.13 1.35 2.46
N LEU A 168 1.48 1.74 1.36
CA LEU A 168 0.53 0.90 0.64
C LEU A 168 1.22 -0.36 0.08
N SER A 169 2.43 -0.22 -0.48
CA SER A 169 3.22 -1.37 -0.96
C SER A 169 3.59 -2.34 0.17
N ALA A 170 3.96 -1.82 1.35
CA ALA A 170 4.31 -2.65 2.50
C ALA A 170 3.10 -3.42 3.01
N ALA A 171 1.92 -2.76 3.06
CA ALA A 171 0.68 -3.40 3.46
C ALA A 171 0.25 -4.46 2.44
N LEU A 172 0.37 -4.19 1.14
CA LEU A 172 0.07 -5.13 0.08
C LEU A 172 0.97 -6.38 0.16
N VAL A 173 2.28 -6.20 0.31
CA VAL A 173 3.22 -7.32 0.46
C VAL A 173 2.93 -8.13 1.72
N SER A 174 2.64 -7.45 2.85
CA SER A 174 2.33 -8.11 4.12
C SER A 174 1.03 -8.92 4.03
N LEU A 175 -0.02 -8.35 3.43
CA LEU A 175 -1.30 -9.02 3.20
C LEU A 175 -1.13 -10.28 2.33
N LEU A 176 -0.41 -10.16 1.22
CA LEU A 176 -0.14 -11.29 0.31
C LEU A 176 0.78 -12.35 0.90
N ARG A 177 1.60 -11.99 1.91
CA ARG A 177 2.41 -12.96 2.65
C ARG A 177 1.57 -13.79 3.61
N VAL A 178 0.62 -13.16 4.32
CA VAL A 178 -0.27 -13.84 5.26
C VAL A 178 -1.35 -14.65 4.52
N HIS A 179 -1.87 -14.11 3.42
CA HIS A 179 -2.93 -14.73 2.62
C HIS A 179 -2.50 -14.91 1.14
N PRO A 180 -1.60 -15.87 0.83
CA PRO A 180 -1.07 -16.04 -0.53
C PRO A 180 -2.14 -16.38 -1.58
N ALA A 181 -3.25 -17.02 -1.18
CA ALA A 181 -4.38 -17.31 -2.06
C ALA A 181 -5.04 -16.05 -2.67
N LEU A 182 -4.84 -14.87 -2.05
CA LEU A 182 -5.33 -13.61 -2.60
C LEU A 182 -4.55 -13.17 -3.85
N ALA A 183 -3.32 -13.64 -4.04
CA ALA A 183 -2.52 -13.31 -5.22
C ALA A 183 -3.21 -13.76 -6.52
N ASP A 184 -3.93 -14.89 -6.50
CA ASP A 184 -4.66 -15.35 -7.69
C ASP A 184 -5.77 -14.38 -8.10
N HIS A 185 -6.44 -13.77 -7.11
CA HIS A 185 -7.43 -12.73 -7.34
C HIS A 185 -6.84 -11.51 -8.04
N VAL A 186 -5.61 -11.10 -7.66
CA VAL A 186 -4.90 -9.99 -8.32
C VAL A 186 -4.64 -10.28 -9.80
N GLY A 187 -4.27 -11.52 -10.13
CA GLY A 187 -4.07 -11.98 -11.50
C GLY A 187 -5.34 -11.83 -12.33
N TYR A 188 -6.48 -12.30 -11.82
CA TYR A 188 -7.78 -12.21 -12.51
C TYR A 188 -8.28 -10.78 -12.71
N LEU A 189 -8.00 -9.88 -11.76
CA LEU A 189 -8.39 -8.48 -11.86
C LEU A 189 -7.57 -7.66 -12.88
N GLY A 190 -6.46 -8.21 -13.40
CA GLY A 190 -5.65 -7.55 -14.41
C GLY A 190 -4.82 -6.36 -13.88
N TYR A 191 -4.47 -6.35 -12.59
CA TYR A 191 -3.59 -5.33 -12.02
C TYR A 191 -2.11 -5.54 -12.36
N VAL A 192 -1.68 -6.78 -12.67
CA VAL A 192 -0.27 -7.11 -12.97
C VAL A 192 0.31 -6.26 -14.11
N PRO A 193 -0.34 -6.13 -15.29
CA PRO A 193 0.17 -5.26 -16.36
C PRO A 193 0.26 -3.78 -15.97
N LYS A 194 -0.65 -3.29 -15.12
CA LYS A 194 -0.64 -1.89 -14.62
C LYS A 194 0.59 -1.64 -13.74
N LEU A 195 0.92 -2.58 -12.85
CA LEU A 195 2.10 -2.50 -11.98
C LEU A 195 3.40 -2.57 -12.79
N VAL A 196 3.46 -3.43 -13.80
CA VAL A 196 4.59 -3.53 -14.73
C VAL A 196 4.80 -2.21 -15.49
N ALA A 197 3.71 -1.59 -15.97
CA ALA A 197 3.77 -0.30 -16.65
C ALA A 197 4.22 0.83 -15.70
N ALA A 198 3.72 0.87 -14.46
CA ALA A 198 4.10 1.84 -13.45
C ALA A 198 5.60 1.76 -13.11
N MET A 199 6.13 0.54 -12.93
CA MET A 199 7.56 0.31 -12.68
C MET A 199 8.45 0.74 -13.84
N ALA A 200 7.95 0.70 -15.08
CA ALA A 200 8.70 1.02 -16.30
C ALA A 200 8.69 2.50 -16.70
N TYR A 201 7.78 3.30 -16.15
CA TYR A 201 7.70 4.73 -16.40
C TYR A 201 8.80 5.47 -15.60
N GLU A 202 8.83 5.19 -14.30
CA GLU A 202 10.05 5.21 -13.52
C GLU A 202 11.16 4.45 -14.29
N GLY A 203 12.41 4.84 -14.33
CA GLY A 203 13.44 4.10 -15.08
C GLY A 203 13.66 4.64 -16.48
N ARG A 204 12.66 5.28 -17.11
CA ARG A 204 12.92 6.21 -18.24
C ARG A 204 13.41 7.59 -17.77
N ARG A 205 13.05 8.00 -16.54
CA ARG A 205 13.48 9.29 -15.96
C ARG A 205 14.93 9.31 -15.46
N GLU A 206 15.43 8.20 -14.91
CA GLU A 206 16.82 8.11 -14.45
C GLU A 206 17.81 8.27 -15.63
N THR A 207 17.52 7.69 -16.79
CA THR A 207 18.35 7.85 -17.98
C THR A 207 18.40 9.29 -18.51
N MET A 208 17.43 10.14 -18.13
CA MET A 208 17.39 11.56 -18.51
C MET A 208 18.03 12.46 -17.43
N ALA A 209 17.93 12.08 -16.14
CA ALA A 209 18.55 12.79 -15.04
C ALA A 209 20.07 12.53 -14.93
N SER A 210 20.53 11.31 -15.23
CA SER A 210 21.97 10.98 -15.22
C SER A 210 22.70 11.41 -16.51
N GLY A 211 21.98 11.94 -17.50
CA GLY A 211 22.53 12.30 -18.82
C GLY A 211 22.89 13.78 -18.99
N GLN A 212 22.62 14.65 -18.00
CA GLN A 212 22.82 16.10 -18.13
C GLN A 212 24.11 16.66 -17.51
N ASP A 213 24.92 15.84 -16.82
CA ASP A 213 26.11 16.33 -16.10
C ASP A 213 27.43 16.28 -16.90
N THR A 214 27.43 16.01 -18.21
CA THR A 214 28.68 15.95 -19.01
C THR A 214 28.89 17.09 -20.00
N SER A 215 28.12 18.19 -19.93
CA SER A 215 28.37 19.34 -20.80
C SER A 215 28.18 20.68 -20.10
N ARG A 216 29.09 21.04 -19.18
CA ARG A 216 29.51 22.43 -18.91
C ARG A 216 30.63 22.50 -17.87
N ALA A 217 31.87 22.65 -18.35
CA ALA A 217 32.84 23.67 -17.92
C ALA A 217 34.29 23.20 -18.20
N GLN A 218 34.91 23.83 -19.19
CA GLN A 218 36.36 23.97 -19.26
C GLN A 218 36.76 25.09 -18.28
N ALA A 219 37.66 24.83 -17.32
CA ALA A 219 38.64 25.80 -16.78
C ALA A 219 39.56 25.16 -15.71
N GLU A 220 40.83 25.02 -16.09
CA GLU A 220 42.11 24.99 -15.34
C GLU A 220 42.40 24.03 -14.14
N PRO A 221 43.66 23.53 -14.02
CA PRO A 221 44.08 22.59 -12.98
C PRO A 221 44.63 23.30 -11.73
N ILE A 222 44.19 22.89 -10.53
CA ILE A 222 44.83 23.24 -9.26
C ILE A 222 45.07 21.93 -8.48
N GLU A 223 46.33 21.67 -8.15
CA GLU A 223 46.81 20.60 -7.27
C GLU A 223 46.59 20.93 -5.77
N HIS A 224 46.58 19.89 -4.92
CA HIS A 224 46.48 19.85 -3.43
C HIS A 224 45.06 19.61 -2.89
N ASP A 225 44.77 18.74 -1.92
CA ASP A 225 45.54 17.85 -1.03
C ASP A 225 44.57 16.79 -0.46
N ASN A 226 45.08 15.69 0.06
CA ASN A 226 44.33 14.59 0.67
C ASN A 226 43.55 15.00 1.94
N SER A 227 42.28 14.59 2.06
CA SER A 227 41.69 14.23 3.36
C SER A 227 40.48 13.31 3.19
N ASP A 228 40.63 12.08 3.70
CA ASP A 228 39.62 11.17 4.25
C ASP A 228 38.20 11.17 3.65
N GLY A 229 38.03 10.41 2.57
CA GLY A 229 36.72 10.04 2.04
C GLY A 229 36.01 9.01 2.92
N VAL A 230 35.12 9.49 3.80
CA VAL A 230 34.00 8.69 4.33
C VAL A 230 33.24 8.07 3.13
N PRO A 231 32.89 6.76 3.14
CA PRO A 231 32.11 6.21 2.05
C PRO A 231 30.76 6.92 2.01
N GLU A 232 30.51 7.69 0.93
CA GLU A 232 29.24 8.32 0.67
C GLU A 232 28.15 7.23 0.67
N THR A 233 27.39 7.13 1.75
CA THR A 233 26.13 6.38 1.76
C THR A 233 25.19 7.12 0.83
N THR A 234 25.15 6.72 -0.45
CA THR A 234 24.29 7.32 -1.47
C THR A 234 22.83 7.16 -1.01
N VAL A 235 22.23 8.24 -0.51
CA VAL A 235 20.84 8.27 -0.06
C VAL A 235 19.95 8.03 -1.28
N GLN A 236 19.19 6.93 -1.27
CA GLN A 236 18.29 6.57 -2.36
C GLN A 236 17.27 7.68 -2.61
N THR A 237 17.05 8.04 -3.87
CA THR A 237 16.04 9.05 -4.21
C THR A 237 14.64 8.53 -3.84
N PRO A 238 13.67 9.40 -3.51
CA PRO A 238 12.30 8.95 -3.22
C PRO A 238 11.67 8.17 -4.37
N GLN A 239 12.04 8.51 -5.61
CA GLN A 239 11.62 7.80 -6.82
C GLN A 239 12.20 6.38 -6.87
N GLU A 240 13.48 6.19 -6.58
CA GLU A 240 14.10 4.85 -6.47
C GLU A 240 13.39 3.99 -5.42
N ARG A 241 13.03 4.56 -4.27
CA ARG A 241 12.29 3.83 -3.23
C ARG A 241 10.92 3.35 -3.74
N VAL A 242 10.20 4.17 -4.50
CA VAL A 242 8.91 3.78 -5.11
C VAL A 242 9.12 2.67 -6.15
N ARG A 243 10.20 2.67 -6.93
CA ARG A 243 10.52 1.60 -7.89
C ARG A 243 10.78 0.27 -7.22
N LEU A 244 11.60 0.29 -6.17
CA LEU A 244 11.88 -0.88 -5.36
C LEU A 244 10.60 -1.39 -4.70
N SER A 245 9.67 -0.51 -4.34
CA SER A 245 8.35 -0.90 -3.85
C SER A 245 7.53 -1.64 -4.90
N CYS A 246 7.50 -1.17 -6.16
CA CYS A 246 6.83 -1.85 -7.26
C CYS A 246 7.45 -3.22 -7.50
N LEU A 247 8.80 -3.29 -7.49
CA LEU A 247 9.53 -4.54 -7.65
C LEU A 247 9.21 -5.54 -6.52
N ARG A 248 9.08 -5.08 -5.27
CA ARG A 248 8.68 -5.92 -4.12
C ARG A 248 7.27 -6.47 -4.27
N VAL A 249 6.32 -5.64 -4.73
CA VAL A 249 4.95 -6.08 -4.99
C VAL A 249 4.94 -7.13 -6.11
N LEU A 250 5.61 -6.87 -7.23
CA LEU A 250 5.72 -7.82 -8.34
C LEU A 250 6.40 -9.13 -7.91
N HIS A 251 7.48 -9.05 -7.14
CA HIS A 251 8.15 -10.21 -6.58
C HIS A 251 7.22 -11.08 -5.72
N GLN A 252 6.41 -10.46 -4.87
CA GLN A 252 5.43 -11.16 -4.04
C GLN A 252 4.34 -11.80 -4.91
N LEU A 253 3.83 -11.10 -5.92
CA LEU A 253 2.84 -11.62 -6.86
C LEU A 253 3.39 -12.78 -7.72
N ALA A 254 4.67 -12.75 -8.07
CA ALA A 254 5.33 -13.82 -8.83
C ALA A 254 5.36 -15.18 -8.12
N SER A 255 5.02 -15.24 -6.83
CA SER A 255 4.81 -16.51 -6.12
C SER A 255 3.55 -17.26 -6.58
N SER A 256 2.56 -16.55 -7.13
CA SER A 256 1.35 -17.13 -7.72
C SER A 256 1.56 -17.40 -9.22
N THR A 257 1.14 -18.59 -9.66
CA THR A 257 1.24 -18.99 -11.06
C THR A 257 0.39 -18.12 -11.99
N THR A 258 -0.81 -17.71 -11.55
CA THR A 258 -1.70 -16.87 -12.35
C THR A 258 -1.10 -15.47 -12.58
N CYS A 259 -0.47 -14.90 -11.54
CA CYS A 259 0.26 -13.65 -11.66
C CYS A 259 1.52 -13.79 -12.52
N ALA A 260 2.28 -14.88 -12.38
CA ALA A 260 3.46 -15.14 -13.20
C ALA A 260 3.11 -15.32 -14.70
N GLU A 261 1.98 -15.94 -15.01
CA GLU A 261 1.42 -16.01 -16.36
C GLU A 261 1.01 -14.62 -16.88
N ALA A 262 0.34 -13.81 -16.05
CA ALA A 262 -0.03 -12.45 -16.39
C ALA A 262 1.19 -11.53 -16.63
N MET A 263 2.32 -11.77 -15.99
CA MET A 263 3.58 -11.05 -16.25
C MET A 263 4.18 -11.38 -17.63
N ALA A 264 3.91 -12.58 -18.17
CA ALA A 264 4.35 -12.96 -19.50
C ALA A 264 3.49 -12.36 -20.62
N ALA A 265 2.26 -11.94 -20.29
CA ALA A 265 1.32 -11.38 -21.25
C ALA A 265 1.81 -10.02 -21.77
N THR A 266 2.43 -10.02 -22.95
CA THR A 266 2.79 -8.80 -23.67
C THR A 266 1.62 -8.34 -24.52
N SER A 267 0.87 -7.34 -24.05
CA SER A 267 -0.04 -6.58 -24.89
C SER A 267 0.66 -5.38 -25.52
N ALA A 268 0.15 -4.88 -26.65
CA ALA A 268 0.72 -3.72 -27.33
C ALA A 268 0.82 -2.52 -26.36
N GLY A 269 2.04 -2.04 -26.12
CA GLY A 269 2.33 -0.93 -25.22
C GLY A 269 2.76 -1.30 -23.79
N THR A 270 2.65 -2.58 -23.38
CA THR A 270 3.19 -3.03 -22.09
C THR A 270 4.70 -3.31 -22.20
N PRO A 271 5.51 -2.80 -21.26
CA PRO A 271 6.95 -3.06 -21.27
C PRO A 271 7.23 -4.53 -20.94
N GLN A 272 8.20 -5.13 -21.63
CA GLN A 272 8.59 -6.52 -21.41
C GLN A 272 9.13 -6.70 -19.99
N VAL A 273 8.49 -7.55 -19.17
CA VAL A 273 8.84 -7.75 -17.76
C VAL A 273 10.29 -8.19 -17.60
N VAL A 274 10.79 -9.09 -18.47
CA VAL A 274 12.17 -9.56 -18.40
C VAL A 274 13.17 -8.42 -18.66
N ALA A 275 12.87 -7.51 -19.60
CA ALA A 275 13.72 -6.35 -19.85
C ALA A 275 13.73 -5.36 -18.67
N LEU A 276 12.61 -5.23 -17.96
CA LEU A 276 12.53 -4.40 -16.76
C LEU A 276 13.29 -5.01 -15.60
N LEU A 277 13.12 -6.32 -15.35
CA LEU A 277 13.85 -7.02 -14.29
C LEU A 277 15.36 -6.99 -14.56
N MET A 278 15.78 -7.11 -15.82
CA MET A 278 17.17 -6.92 -16.23
C MET A 278 17.74 -5.54 -15.87
N LYS A 279 16.96 -4.47 -16.09
CA LYS A 279 17.34 -3.13 -15.63
C LYS A 279 17.38 -3.03 -14.11
N ALA A 280 16.42 -3.68 -13.44
CA ALA A 280 16.33 -3.69 -11.99
C ALA A 280 17.48 -4.45 -11.30
N ILE A 281 18.19 -5.33 -12.02
CA ILE A 281 19.43 -5.95 -11.53
C ILE A 281 20.47 -4.89 -11.20
N GLY A 282 20.53 -3.79 -11.96
CA GLY A 282 21.43 -2.67 -11.72
C GLY A 282 20.94 -1.63 -10.71
N TRP A 283 19.74 -1.79 -10.14
CA TRP A 283 19.21 -0.88 -9.13
C TRP A 283 19.83 -1.16 -7.76
N GLN A 284 20.15 -0.08 -7.02
CA GLN A 284 20.61 -0.17 -5.63
C GLN A 284 19.55 -0.88 -4.78
N GLY A 285 19.88 -2.03 -4.21
CA GLY A 285 19.00 -2.87 -3.38
C GLY A 285 17.94 -3.66 -4.14
N GLY A 286 17.95 -3.64 -5.47
CA GLY A 286 16.98 -4.33 -6.33
C GLY A 286 17.51 -5.61 -6.98
N SER A 287 18.84 -5.81 -6.96
CA SER A 287 19.55 -6.86 -7.69
C SER A 287 19.05 -8.28 -7.40
N ILE A 288 19.13 -8.69 -6.13
CA ILE A 288 18.71 -10.00 -5.63
C ILE A 288 17.22 -10.22 -5.89
N LEU A 289 16.41 -9.20 -5.59
CA LEU A 289 14.96 -9.28 -5.72
C LEU A 289 14.53 -9.45 -7.18
N ALA A 290 15.21 -8.76 -8.11
CA ALA A 290 14.96 -8.91 -9.54
C ALA A 290 15.33 -10.32 -10.04
N LEU A 291 16.49 -10.84 -9.63
CA LEU A 291 16.94 -12.21 -9.96
C LEU A 291 15.99 -13.26 -9.39
N GLU A 292 15.55 -13.11 -8.15
CA GLU A 292 14.62 -14.05 -7.53
C GLU A 292 13.23 -13.98 -8.18
N THR A 293 12.79 -12.78 -8.57
CA THR A 293 11.56 -12.61 -9.35
C THR A 293 11.66 -13.30 -10.70
N LEU A 294 12.78 -13.15 -11.42
CA LEU A 294 13.03 -13.88 -12.68
C LEU A 294 12.98 -15.40 -12.48
N LYS A 295 13.63 -15.91 -11.42
CA LYS A 295 13.60 -17.34 -11.08
C LYS A 295 12.17 -17.85 -10.85
N ARG A 296 11.34 -17.09 -10.12
CA ARG A 296 9.94 -17.46 -9.85
C ARG A 296 9.09 -17.44 -11.11
N VAL A 297 9.23 -16.39 -11.92
CA VAL A 297 8.44 -16.19 -13.13
C VAL A 297 8.78 -17.22 -14.23
N VAL A 298 10.03 -17.68 -14.31
CA VAL A 298 10.46 -18.75 -15.26
C VAL A 298 10.28 -20.17 -14.67
N GLY A 299 9.67 -20.29 -13.47
CA GLY A 299 9.44 -21.57 -12.81
C GLY A 299 8.61 -22.55 -13.64
N ALA A 300 8.80 -23.85 -13.38
CA ALA A 300 8.20 -24.93 -14.18
C ALA A 300 6.66 -24.91 -14.20
N GLY A 301 6.01 -24.28 -13.21
CA GLY A 301 4.56 -24.14 -13.13
C GLY A 301 3.96 -23.06 -14.04
N ASN A 302 4.77 -22.17 -14.63
CA ASN A 302 4.27 -21.11 -15.51
C ASN A 302 4.11 -21.61 -16.95
N ARG A 303 2.87 -21.65 -17.46
CA ARG A 303 2.60 -22.07 -18.85
C ARG A 303 3.20 -21.11 -19.88
N ALA A 304 3.39 -19.85 -19.52
CA ALA A 304 3.96 -18.82 -20.37
C ALA A 304 5.50 -18.69 -20.22
N ARG A 305 6.17 -19.64 -19.56
CA ARG A 305 7.63 -19.64 -19.37
C ARG A 305 8.40 -19.53 -20.69
N ASP A 306 7.93 -20.18 -21.76
CA ASP A 306 8.64 -20.21 -23.03
C ASP A 306 8.67 -18.81 -23.67
N ALA A 307 7.58 -18.05 -23.52
CA ALA A 307 7.52 -16.65 -23.95
C ALA A 307 8.48 -15.76 -23.14
N LEU A 308 8.58 -15.98 -21.83
CA LEU A 308 9.50 -15.25 -20.95
C LEU A 308 10.96 -15.58 -21.24
N VAL A 309 11.30 -16.85 -21.47
CA VAL A 309 12.64 -17.28 -21.89
C VAL A 309 12.99 -16.67 -23.25
N ALA A 310 12.06 -16.68 -24.20
CA ALA A 310 12.26 -16.04 -25.49
C ALA A 310 12.49 -14.52 -25.37
N GLN A 311 11.80 -13.84 -24.45
CA GLN A 311 12.09 -12.44 -24.12
C GLN A 311 13.49 -12.28 -23.52
N GLY A 312 13.88 -13.14 -22.58
CA GLY A 312 15.21 -13.13 -21.98
C GLY A 312 16.34 -13.31 -23.00
N LEU A 313 16.18 -14.24 -23.95
CA LEU A 313 17.14 -14.46 -25.03
C LEU A 313 17.28 -13.23 -25.93
N LYS A 314 16.18 -12.55 -26.26
CA LYS A 314 16.21 -11.31 -27.06
C LYS A 314 16.93 -10.16 -26.37
N VAL A 315 16.86 -10.10 -25.04
CA VAL A 315 17.42 -9.00 -24.23
C VAL A 315 18.83 -9.33 -23.73
N GLY A 316 19.36 -10.53 -23.99
CA GLY A 316 20.70 -10.94 -23.53
C GLY A 316 20.76 -11.30 -22.04
N LEU A 317 19.67 -11.85 -21.48
CA LEU A 317 19.60 -12.28 -20.08
C LEU A 317 20.72 -13.28 -19.73
N VAL A 318 21.05 -14.19 -20.66
CA VAL A 318 22.08 -15.21 -20.44
C VAL A 318 23.46 -14.56 -20.25
N ASP A 319 23.79 -13.54 -21.04
CA ASP A 319 25.08 -12.86 -20.96
C ASP A 319 25.24 -12.12 -19.63
N VAL A 320 24.17 -11.48 -19.15
CA VAL A 320 24.16 -10.80 -17.84
C VAL A 320 24.28 -11.80 -16.69
N LEU A 321 23.54 -12.91 -16.72
CA LEU A 321 23.66 -13.95 -15.69
C LEU A 321 25.05 -14.58 -15.66
N LEU A 322 25.64 -14.87 -16.82
CA LEU A 322 27.01 -15.37 -16.92
C LEU A 322 28.03 -14.34 -16.42
N GLY A 323 27.78 -13.05 -16.68
CA GLY A 323 28.59 -11.96 -16.12
C GLY A 323 28.53 -11.90 -14.59
N ILE A 324 27.35 -12.12 -13.99
CA ILE A 324 27.18 -12.15 -12.53
C ILE A 324 27.81 -13.40 -11.91
N LEU A 325 27.78 -14.54 -12.61
CA LEU A 325 28.35 -15.81 -12.13
C LEU A 325 29.88 -15.88 -12.26
N ASP A 326 30.53 -14.83 -12.78
CA ASP A 326 31.99 -14.68 -12.85
C ASP A 326 32.69 -15.91 -13.47
N TRP A 327 32.11 -16.47 -14.55
CA TRP A 327 32.49 -17.80 -15.03
C TRP A 327 33.93 -17.91 -15.58
N ARG A 328 34.65 -16.78 -15.70
CA ARG A 328 36.09 -16.61 -15.94
C ARG A 328 36.37 -15.12 -15.75
N ALA A 329 37.21 -14.69 -14.82
CA ALA A 329 37.65 -13.28 -14.78
C ALA A 329 38.22 -12.87 -16.16
N GLY A 330 37.43 -12.17 -16.99
CA GLY A 330 37.78 -12.04 -18.41
C GLY A 330 36.65 -11.65 -19.36
N GLY A 331 35.80 -10.70 -18.96
CA GLY A 331 34.95 -9.95 -19.87
C GLY A 331 35.21 -8.46 -19.70
N ARG A 332 36.40 -7.99 -20.09
CA ARG A 332 36.68 -6.57 -20.31
C ARG A 332 35.67 -6.02 -21.32
N GLN A 333 34.54 -5.50 -20.86
CA GLN A 333 33.73 -4.44 -21.48
C GLN A 333 32.47 -4.12 -20.65
N GLY A 334 32.42 -2.92 -20.08
CA GLY A 334 31.21 -2.09 -20.00
C GLY A 334 30.19 -2.32 -18.87
N LEU A 335 29.86 -3.56 -18.49
CA LEU A 335 28.66 -3.80 -17.67
C LEU A 335 28.86 -3.60 -16.16
N CYS A 336 29.99 -4.03 -15.60
CA CYS A 336 30.27 -3.87 -14.15
C CYS A 336 30.58 -2.40 -13.76
N ASN A 337 31.11 -1.59 -14.68
CA ASN A 337 31.31 -0.15 -14.42
C ASN A 337 30.01 0.68 -14.57
N GLN A 338 28.99 0.15 -15.27
CA GLN A 338 27.67 0.78 -15.38
C GLN A 338 26.74 0.43 -14.22
N MET A 339 26.97 -0.70 -13.55
CA MET A 339 26.21 -1.13 -12.38
C MET A 339 27.08 -0.89 -11.14
N LYS A 340 26.82 0.19 -10.40
CA LYS A 340 27.48 0.46 -9.11
C LYS A 340 27.12 -0.66 -8.11
N TRP A 341 27.88 -1.75 -8.10
CA TRP A 341 27.70 -2.83 -7.14
C TRP A 341 28.22 -2.37 -5.78
N ASN A 342 27.32 -2.09 -4.83
CA ASN A 342 27.68 -1.80 -3.45
C ASN A 342 27.89 -3.12 -2.70
N GLU A 343 29.13 -3.40 -2.28
CA GLU A 343 29.54 -4.60 -1.51
C GLU A 343 28.78 -4.78 -0.17
N SER A 344 28.07 -3.75 0.30
CA SER A 344 27.23 -3.81 1.50
C SER A 344 25.98 -4.70 1.34
N GLU A 345 25.55 -5.02 0.12
CA GLU A 345 24.35 -5.83 -0.16
C GLU A 345 24.52 -7.33 0.16
N ALA A 346 25.76 -7.85 0.18
CA ALA A 346 26.03 -9.22 0.61
C ALA A 346 25.60 -9.49 2.07
N SER A 347 25.43 -8.42 2.86
CA SER A 347 25.00 -8.50 4.27
C SER A 347 23.47 -8.58 4.43
N ILE A 348 22.68 -8.14 3.44
CA ILE A 348 21.21 -8.17 3.49
C ILE A 348 20.69 -9.61 3.29
N GLY A 349 21.44 -10.44 2.56
CA GLY A 349 21.14 -11.86 2.37
C GLY A 349 21.08 -12.70 3.66
N ARG A 350 21.65 -12.24 4.78
CA ARG A 350 21.52 -12.93 6.07
C ARG A 350 20.21 -12.64 6.80
N VAL A 351 19.53 -11.54 6.48
CA VAL A 351 18.26 -11.17 7.15
C VAL A 351 17.06 -11.83 6.48
N LEU A 352 17.18 -12.29 5.22
CA LEU A 352 16.17 -13.10 4.53
C LEU A 352 16.39 -14.62 4.69
N ALA A 353 17.46 -15.04 5.35
CA ALA A 353 17.79 -16.45 5.60
C ALA A 353 17.38 -16.95 6.99
N VAL A 354 16.55 -16.20 7.71
CA VAL A 354 15.85 -16.70 8.90
C VAL A 354 14.42 -17.03 8.46
N GLU A 355 14.05 -18.29 8.67
CA GLU A 355 12.80 -18.99 8.30
C GLU A 355 12.80 -19.70 6.93
N VAL A 356 13.46 -20.87 6.93
CA VAL A 356 12.91 -22.12 6.36
C VAL A 356 11.84 -22.65 7.29
#